data_AF-A0A078GP80-F1
#
_entry.id   AF-A0A078GP80-F1
#
_cell.length_a   1.000
_cell.length_b   1.000
_cell.length_c   1.000
_cell.angle_alpha   90.00
_cell.angle_beta   90.00
_cell.angle_gamma   90.00
#
_symmetry.space_group_name_H-M   'P 1'
#
loop_
_entity.id
_entity.type
_entity.pdbx_description
1 polymer ?
#
loop_
_entity_poly.entity_id
_entity_poly.type
_entity_poly.pdbx_seq_one_letter_code
_entity_poly.pdbx_strand_id
1 'polypeptide(L)'
;MVTNTEVVAPASNGVDGGCCKSGPGYATPLAAMSGPSEKLIYVTAVYSGTGREKPDYLATVDVDPNSPTYSTVIHRLPMPFVGDELHHSGWNSCSSCHGDASADRRYLVLPSLISGRIYAIDTKADPRAPSLYKYVDPKEIAEKTGLAYPHTAHCLASGEILVSCLGDEEGNAKGNGFLLLDSDFNIKNRWEKEGHSPLFGYDFWYQPRHKTMISTSWGAPKAFTKGFDLQHVADGLYGSHLHVYSWPGGEMKQLIDLGETGMLPLEIRFLHDPSKDTGYVGEQ
;
A
#
# COMPACT_ATOMS: atom_id res chain seq x y z
N MET A 1 -19.48 -42.83 -47.54
CA MET A 1 -20.19 -41.60 -47.14
C MET A 1 -19.14 -40.66 -46.61
N VAL A 2 -18.90 -39.59 -47.36
CA VAL A 2 -17.79 -38.64 -47.16
C VAL A 2 -18.15 -37.71 -46.00
N THR A 3 -17.14 -37.44 -45.18
CA THR A 3 -17.06 -36.49 -44.08
C THR A 3 -17.50 -35.09 -44.47
N ASN A 4 -18.04 -34.31 -43.53
CA ASN A 4 -17.57 -32.95 -43.31
C ASN A 4 -17.97 -32.42 -41.93
N THR A 5 -16.93 -32.18 -41.15
CA THR A 5 -16.85 -31.31 -39.98
C THR A 5 -17.10 -29.88 -40.42
N GLU A 6 -18.03 -29.16 -39.80
CA GLU A 6 -18.11 -27.70 -39.93
C GLU A 6 -17.42 -27.02 -38.75
N VAL A 7 -16.50 -26.15 -39.13
CA VAL A 7 -15.68 -25.27 -38.31
C VAL A 7 -16.48 -23.99 -38.06
N VAL A 8 -16.71 -23.62 -36.81
CA VAL A 8 -17.24 -22.29 -36.47
C VAL A 8 -16.07 -21.36 -36.20
N ALA A 9 -15.87 -20.39 -37.10
CA ALA A 9 -14.88 -19.32 -37.04
C ALA A 9 -15.36 -18.18 -36.09
N PRO A 10 -14.46 -17.25 -35.69
CA PRO A 10 -14.63 -16.41 -34.51
C PRO A 10 -15.56 -15.23 -34.76
N ALA A 11 -16.37 -14.89 -33.76
CA ALA A 11 -17.19 -13.68 -33.80
C ALA A 11 -16.31 -12.44 -33.64
N SER A 12 -16.52 -11.54 -34.59
CA SER A 12 -15.81 -10.30 -34.88
C SER A 12 -15.95 -9.20 -33.83
N ASN A 13 -14.92 -8.35 -33.78
CA ASN A 13 -14.91 -7.02 -33.20
C ASN A 13 -16.15 -6.19 -33.58
N GLY A 14 -16.92 -5.80 -32.56
CA GLY A 14 -17.94 -4.77 -32.65
C GLY A 14 -17.78 -3.81 -31.49
N VAL A 15 -17.30 -2.59 -31.78
CA VAL A 15 -17.43 -1.44 -30.88
C VAL A 15 -18.89 -0.99 -30.96
N ASP A 16 -19.64 -1.10 -29.87
CA ASP A 16 -20.87 -0.32 -29.70
C ASP A 16 -21.16 -0.05 -28.22
N GLY A 17 -21.66 1.15 -27.95
CA GLY A 17 -21.56 1.83 -26.67
C GLY A 17 -22.56 1.44 -25.58
N GLY A 18 -22.07 1.50 -24.34
CA GLY A 18 -22.83 1.99 -23.17
C GLY A 18 -23.72 1.01 -22.42
N CYS A 19 -23.15 0.26 -21.48
CA CYS A 19 -23.87 -0.16 -20.27
C CYS A 19 -22.87 -0.46 -19.14
N CYS A 20 -22.88 0.40 -18.12
CA CYS A 20 -22.10 0.32 -16.87
C CYS A 20 -20.59 0.53 -17.02
N LYS A 21 -20.13 1.78 -16.86
CA LYS A 21 -18.73 2.07 -16.56
C LYS A 21 -18.36 1.35 -15.26
N SER A 22 -17.62 0.25 -15.34
CA SER A 22 -17.10 -0.44 -14.17
C SER A 22 -15.90 0.33 -13.66
N GLY A 23 -15.94 0.80 -12.41
CA GLY A 23 -14.77 1.36 -11.72
C GLY A 23 -13.55 0.41 -11.75
N PRO A 24 -12.39 0.84 -11.26
CA PRO A 24 -11.15 0.12 -11.45
C PRO A 24 -11.16 -1.28 -10.81
N GLY A 25 -10.36 -2.18 -11.37
CA GLY A 25 -10.17 -3.53 -10.84
C GLY A 25 -11.34 -4.48 -11.12
N TYR A 26 -11.56 -5.42 -10.20
CA TYR A 26 -12.39 -6.61 -10.44
C TYR A 26 -13.38 -6.84 -9.29
N ALA A 27 -14.58 -7.33 -9.61
CA ALA A 27 -15.61 -7.62 -8.61
C ALA A 27 -15.25 -8.76 -7.63
N THR A 28 -14.41 -9.70 -8.06
CA THR A 28 -14.04 -10.90 -7.28
C THR A 28 -12.58 -11.29 -7.50
N PRO A 29 -11.97 -12.05 -6.56
CA PRO A 29 -10.62 -12.61 -6.75
C PRO A 29 -10.50 -13.49 -8.00
N LEU A 30 -11.50 -14.32 -8.29
CA LEU A 30 -11.48 -15.20 -9.48
C LEU A 30 -11.50 -14.40 -10.79
N ALA A 31 -12.24 -13.29 -10.82
CA ALA A 31 -12.22 -12.37 -11.96
C ALA A 31 -10.85 -11.69 -12.09
N ALA A 32 -10.21 -11.31 -10.97
CA ALA A 32 -8.86 -10.74 -10.99
C ALA A 32 -7.81 -11.74 -11.51
N MET A 33 -7.89 -13.01 -11.10
CA MET A 33 -7.01 -14.08 -11.58
C MET A 33 -7.18 -14.38 -13.07
N SER A 34 -8.37 -14.09 -13.61
CA SER A 34 -8.66 -14.25 -15.05
C SER A 34 -8.37 -12.98 -15.86
N GLY A 35 -7.87 -11.92 -15.20
CA GLY A 35 -7.51 -10.67 -15.84
C GLY A 35 -6.31 -10.81 -16.78
N PRO A 36 -6.06 -9.81 -17.63
CA PRO A 36 -4.87 -9.79 -18.46
C PRO A 36 -3.61 -9.77 -17.59
N SER A 37 -2.57 -10.47 -18.05
CA SER A 37 -1.24 -10.40 -17.46
C SER A 37 -0.70 -8.98 -17.50
N GLU A 38 0.00 -8.59 -16.45
CA GLU A 38 0.71 -7.33 -16.37
C GLU A 38 1.80 -7.22 -17.43
N LYS A 39 2.02 -6.00 -17.92
CA LYS A 39 3.07 -5.69 -18.91
C LYS A 39 4.17 -4.82 -18.34
N LEU A 40 3.92 -4.21 -17.18
CA LEU A 40 4.84 -3.31 -16.49
C LEU A 40 4.83 -3.62 -15.00
N ILE A 41 5.99 -3.52 -14.36
CA ILE A 41 6.15 -3.52 -12.91
C ILE A 41 6.83 -2.22 -12.49
N TYR A 42 6.30 -1.59 -11.45
CA TYR A 42 6.93 -0.45 -10.80
C TYR A 42 7.66 -0.91 -9.55
N VAL A 43 8.94 -0.57 -9.43
CA VAL A 43 9.81 -1.03 -8.33
C VAL A 43 10.45 0.18 -7.65
N THR A 44 10.26 0.30 -6.34
CA THR A 44 10.98 1.26 -5.51
C THR A 44 12.46 0.87 -5.46
N ALA A 45 13.35 1.82 -5.67
CA ALA A 45 14.78 1.59 -5.60
C ALA A 45 15.44 2.66 -4.74
N VAL A 46 16.20 2.20 -3.75
CA VAL A 46 16.64 2.99 -2.60
C VAL A 46 18.14 3.18 -2.64
N TYR A 47 18.59 4.40 -2.36
CA TYR A 47 19.99 4.74 -2.09
C TYR A 47 20.26 5.04 -0.62
N SER A 48 19.23 5.36 0.17
CA SER A 48 19.33 5.39 1.64
C SER A 48 20.02 4.13 2.17
N GLY A 49 20.92 4.30 3.14
CA GLY A 49 21.75 3.21 3.68
C GLY A 49 22.91 2.73 2.79
N THR A 50 23.01 3.13 1.52
CA THR A 50 24.07 2.66 0.60
C THR A 50 25.35 3.50 0.62
N GLY A 51 25.35 4.63 1.34
CA GLY A 51 26.44 5.62 1.31
C GLY A 51 26.47 6.50 0.05
N ARG A 52 25.47 6.41 -0.82
CA ARG A 52 25.33 7.25 -2.01
C ARG A 52 24.35 8.38 -1.76
N GLU A 53 24.82 9.62 -1.85
CA GLU A 53 23.99 10.83 -1.74
C GLU A 53 23.19 11.08 -3.04
N LYS A 54 22.21 10.21 -3.31
CA LYS A 54 21.30 10.33 -4.46
C LYS A 54 19.86 10.12 -4.01
N PRO A 55 18.89 10.74 -4.69
CA PRO A 55 17.50 10.49 -4.40
C PRO A 55 17.14 9.06 -4.79
N ASP A 56 16.25 8.45 -4.00
CA ASP A 56 15.58 7.21 -4.35
C ASP A 56 14.79 7.42 -5.66
N TYR A 57 14.43 6.34 -6.33
CA TYR A 57 13.71 6.44 -7.61
C TYR A 57 12.73 5.29 -7.81
N LEU A 58 11.73 5.54 -8.65
CA LEU A 58 10.82 4.52 -9.14
C LEU A 58 11.35 3.96 -10.47
N ALA A 59 11.68 2.68 -10.52
CA ALA A 59 11.99 1.98 -11.75
C ALA A 59 10.70 1.50 -12.43
N THR A 60 10.58 1.69 -13.73
CA THR A 60 9.58 1.01 -14.55
C THR A 60 10.25 -0.13 -15.30
N VAL A 61 9.80 -1.35 -15.07
CA VAL A 61 10.32 -2.58 -15.69
C VAL A 61 9.30 -3.09 -16.70
N ASP A 62 9.75 -3.36 -17.91
CA ASP A 62 8.92 -4.00 -18.94
C ASP A 62 8.94 -5.51 -18.73
N VAL A 63 7.75 -6.09 -18.54
CA VAL A 63 7.58 -7.52 -18.27
C VAL A 63 6.68 -8.21 -19.30
N ASP A 64 6.35 -7.55 -20.42
CA ASP A 64 5.67 -8.22 -21.54
C ASP A 64 6.68 -9.10 -22.31
N PRO A 65 6.52 -10.44 -22.33
CA PRO A 65 7.46 -11.34 -23.01
C PRO A 65 7.60 -11.10 -24.52
N ASN A 66 6.65 -10.37 -25.12
CA ASN A 66 6.67 -10.02 -26.55
C ASN A 66 7.31 -8.64 -26.81
N SER A 67 7.68 -7.91 -25.77
CA SER A 67 8.30 -6.59 -25.90
C SER A 67 9.78 -6.71 -26.27
N PRO A 68 10.31 -5.86 -27.17
CA PRO A 68 11.75 -5.80 -27.43
C PRO A 68 12.57 -5.34 -26.21
N THR A 69 11.91 -4.79 -25.18
CA THR A 69 12.52 -4.36 -23.91
C THR A 69 12.17 -5.29 -22.75
N TYR A 70 11.66 -6.51 -23.01
CA TYR A 70 11.32 -7.47 -21.96
C TYR A 70 12.46 -7.69 -20.95
N SER A 71 12.11 -7.71 -19.66
CA SER A 71 13.02 -7.89 -18.52
C SER A 71 14.08 -6.78 -18.38
N THR A 72 13.76 -5.56 -18.80
CA THR A 72 14.64 -4.39 -18.66
C THR A 72 13.98 -3.24 -17.91
N VAL A 73 14.80 -2.43 -17.23
CA VAL A 73 14.36 -1.14 -16.67
C VAL A 73 14.28 -0.14 -17.82
N ILE A 74 13.07 0.25 -18.19
CA ILE A 74 12.80 1.15 -19.33
C ILE A 74 12.68 2.62 -18.93
N HIS A 75 12.44 2.90 -17.64
CA HIS A 75 12.42 4.26 -17.10
C HIS A 75 12.86 4.28 -15.64
N ARG A 76 13.45 5.41 -15.23
CA ARG A 76 13.78 5.73 -13.84
C ARG A 76 13.29 7.13 -13.53
N LEU A 77 12.34 7.24 -12.61
CA LEU A 77 11.85 8.51 -12.09
C LEU A 77 12.54 8.81 -10.75
N PRO A 78 13.59 9.65 -10.71
CA PRO A 78 14.19 10.08 -9.45
C PRO A 78 13.22 10.93 -8.64
N MET A 79 13.16 10.68 -7.34
CA MET A 79 12.44 11.55 -6.41
C MET A 79 13.17 12.89 -6.26
N PRO A 80 12.45 13.96 -5.89
CA PRO A 80 13.04 15.28 -5.79
C PRO A 80 14.00 15.45 -4.59
N PHE A 81 13.98 14.54 -3.61
CA PHE A 81 14.74 14.67 -2.37
C PHE A 81 15.61 13.44 -2.08
N VAL A 82 16.70 13.65 -1.34
CA VAL A 82 17.58 12.58 -0.84
C VAL A 82 17.12 12.14 0.55
N GLY A 83 17.36 10.87 0.88
CA GLY A 83 17.08 10.32 2.22
C GLY A 83 15.61 10.01 2.48
N ASP A 84 14.87 9.64 1.43
CA ASP A 84 13.46 9.26 1.54
C ASP A 84 13.26 7.90 2.21
N GLU A 85 14.02 6.89 1.78
CA GLU A 85 13.75 5.48 2.06
C GLU A 85 12.37 5.08 1.50
N LEU A 86 12.22 5.12 0.17
CA LEU A 86 11.04 4.54 -0.48
C LEU A 86 10.91 3.07 -0.06
N HIS A 87 9.75 2.69 0.49
CA HIS A 87 9.60 1.36 1.10
C HIS A 87 8.45 0.58 0.47
N HIS A 88 7.23 0.83 0.93
CA HIS A 88 6.01 0.22 0.40
C HIS A 88 5.39 1.05 -0.71
N SER A 89 4.44 0.46 -1.43
CA SER A 89 3.63 1.16 -2.42
C SER A 89 2.18 0.69 -2.39
N GLY A 90 1.28 1.60 -2.78
CA GLY A 90 -0.14 1.32 -2.93
C GLY A 90 -0.71 2.08 -4.13
N TRP A 91 -1.98 1.84 -4.45
CA TRP A 91 -2.70 2.61 -5.47
C TRP A 91 -3.71 3.54 -4.81
N ASN A 92 -3.98 4.71 -5.41
CA ASN A 92 -5.04 5.61 -4.95
C ASN A 92 -6.44 4.98 -5.03
N SER A 93 -6.64 4.08 -6.00
CA SER A 93 -7.89 3.37 -6.20
C SER A 93 -7.65 1.96 -6.72
N CYS A 94 -8.52 1.03 -6.35
CA CYS A 94 -8.39 -0.38 -6.68
C CYS A 94 -9.75 -1.07 -6.73
N SER A 95 -9.78 -2.41 -6.69
CA SER A 95 -11.03 -3.19 -6.73
C SER A 95 -12.00 -2.85 -5.59
N SER A 96 -11.56 -2.17 -4.53
CA SER A 96 -12.46 -1.62 -3.50
C SER A 96 -13.44 -0.59 -4.07
N CYS A 97 -13.09 0.09 -5.16
CA CYS A 97 -13.92 1.03 -5.90
C CYS A 97 -14.59 0.40 -7.13
N HIS A 98 -14.61 -0.94 -7.25
CA HIS A 98 -15.25 -1.59 -8.38
C HIS A 98 -16.75 -1.20 -8.45
N GLY A 99 -17.21 -0.84 -9.65
CA GLY A 99 -18.57 -0.33 -9.86
C GLY A 99 -18.73 1.19 -9.69
N ASP A 100 -17.73 1.89 -9.15
CA ASP A 100 -17.70 3.35 -9.13
C ASP A 100 -17.04 3.91 -10.40
N ALA A 101 -17.88 4.40 -11.32
CA ALA A 101 -17.45 4.97 -12.59
C ALA A 101 -16.61 6.26 -12.49
N SER A 102 -16.59 6.91 -11.31
CA SER A 102 -15.82 8.12 -11.06
C SER A 102 -14.41 7.82 -10.56
N ALA A 103 -14.17 6.62 -10.04
CA ALA A 103 -12.88 6.20 -9.53
C ALA A 103 -11.93 5.79 -10.66
N ASP A 104 -10.64 6.04 -10.46
CA ASP A 104 -9.59 5.71 -11.43
C ASP A 104 -8.31 5.25 -10.72
N ARG A 105 -7.80 4.09 -11.11
CA ARG A 105 -6.48 3.61 -10.64
C ARG A 105 -5.42 4.31 -11.48
N ARG A 106 -4.92 5.42 -10.96
CA ARG A 106 -4.04 6.35 -11.69
C ARG A 106 -2.75 6.66 -10.97
N TYR A 107 -2.81 6.85 -9.66
CA TYR A 107 -1.67 7.32 -8.90
C TYR A 107 -1.09 6.17 -8.09
N LEU A 108 0.20 5.89 -8.30
CA LEU A 108 0.98 5.04 -7.42
C LEU A 108 1.40 5.89 -6.21
N VAL A 109 1.03 5.42 -5.02
CA VAL A 109 1.26 6.06 -3.73
C VAL A 109 2.53 5.46 -3.13
N LEU A 110 3.53 6.30 -2.86
CA LEU A 110 4.83 5.88 -2.35
C LEU A 110 5.13 6.56 -1.01
N PRO A 111 4.78 5.92 0.12
CA PRO A 111 5.30 6.30 1.43
C PRO A 111 6.83 6.20 1.49
N SER A 112 7.45 7.23 2.06
CA SER A 112 8.89 7.37 2.25
C SER A 112 9.18 7.29 3.74
N LEU A 113 9.73 6.15 4.16
CA LEU A 113 9.76 5.74 5.56
C LEU A 113 10.55 6.72 6.43
N ILE A 114 11.73 7.17 5.99
CA ILE A 114 12.62 7.98 6.82
C ILE A 114 12.29 9.47 6.71
N SER A 115 11.96 9.95 5.53
CA SER A 115 11.68 11.38 5.36
C SER A 115 10.28 11.80 5.81
N GLY A 116 9.36 10.84 5.96
CA GLY A 116 7.95 11.13 6.25
C GLY A 116 7.12 11.54 5.02
N ARG A 117 7.73 11.67 3.83
CA ARG A 117 7.01 12.10 2.61
C ARG A 117 6.10 11.00 2.09
N ILE A 118 5.06 11.39 1.37
CA ILE A 118 4.24 10.48 0.56
C ILE A 118 4.17 11.04 -0.84
N TYR A 119 4.64 10.31 -1.84
CA TYR A 119 4.56 10.71 -3.24
C TYR A 119 3.33 10.12 -3.92
N ALA A 120 2.71 10.92 -4.80
CA ALA A 120 1.70 10.47 -5.75
C ALA A 120 2.31 10.54 -7.15
N ILE A 121 2.46 9.38 -7.79
CA ILE A 121 3.08 9.24 -9.11
C ILE A 121 1.99 8.98 -10.14
N ASP A 122 1.84 9.85 -11.14
CA ASP A 122 0.89 9.66 -12.23
C ASP A 122 1.40 8.60 -13.21
N THR A 123 0.63 7.52 -13.36
CA THR A 123 0.92 6.46 -14.31
C THR A 123 -0.03 6.47 -15.52
N LYS A 124 -0.99 7.40 -15.58
CA LYS A 124 -2.01 7.42 -16.66
C LYS A 124 -1.53 8.14 -17.91
N ALA A 125 -0.80 9.24 -17.75
CA ALA A 125 -0.31 10.02 -18.89
C ALA A 125 0.65 9.20 -19.76
N ASP A 126 1.60 8.52 -19.13
CA ASP A 126 2.48 7.52 -19.76
C ASP A 126 2.86 6.44 -18.73
N PRO A 127 2.26 5.23 -18.80
CA PRO A 127 2.59 4.14 -17.90
C PRO A 127 4.04 3.65 -18.02
N ARG A 128 4.68 3.81 -19.19
CA ARG A 128 6.08 3.39 -19.41
C ARG A 128 7.06 4.44 -18.87
N ALA A 129 6.63 5.69 -18.77
CA ALA A 129 7.41 6.79 -18.22
C ALA A 129 6.62 7.64 -17.20
N PRO A 130 6.23 7.06 -16.04
CA PRO A 130 5.48 7.79 -15.02
C PRO A 130 6.17 9.07 -14.54
N SER A 131 5.38 10.00 -14.01
CA SER A 131 5.83 11.31 -13.54
C SER A 131 5.28 11.65 -12.16
N LEU A 132 6.01 12.48 -11.42
CA LEU A 132 5.55 12.98 -10.13
C LEU A 132 4.35 13.92 -10.33
N TYR A 133 3.22 13.61 -9.69
CA TYR A 133 2.05 14.48 -9.66
C TYR A 133 2.12 15.46 -8.48
N LYS A 134 2.29 14.93 -7.27
CA LYS A 134 2.46 15.71 -6.04
C LYS A 134 3.15 14.89 -4.95
N TYR A 135 3.57 15.57 -3.89
CA TYR A 135 3.94 14.94 -2.64
C TYR A 135 3.18 15.58 -1.47
N VAL A 136 3.01 14.83 -0.38
CA VAL A 136 2.48 15.32 0.90
C VAL A 136 3.67 15.70 1.78
N ASP A 137 3.67 16.92 2.30
CA ASP A 137 4.77 17.44 3.11
C ASP A 137 4.78 16.76 4.50
N PRO A 138 5.90 16.15 4.93
CA PRO A 138 6.00 15.47 6.21
C PRO A 138 5.70 16.40 7.40
N LYS A 139 6.09 17.68 7.32
CA LYS A 139 5.80 18.65 8.38
C LYS A 139 4.31 18.90 8.50
N GLU A 140 3.61 18.99 7.37
CA GLU A 140 2.15 19.17 7.38
C GLU A 140 1.45 17.93 7.98
N ILE A 141 1.95 16.72 7.69
CA ILE A 141 1.45 15.48 8.30
C ILE A 141 1.65 15.53 9.81
N ALA A 142 2.87 15.82 10.27
CA ALA A 142 3.21 15.88 11.69
C ALA A 142 2.42 16.97 12.44
N GLU A 143 2.35 18.19 11.91
CA GLU A 143 1.63 19.30 12.53
C GLU A 143 0.13 19.01 12.66
N LYS A 144 -0.49 18.39 11.65
CA LYS A 144 -1.93 18.11 11.66
C LYS A 144 -2.33 16.85 12.42
N THR A 145 -1.43 15.87 12.52
CA THR A 145 -1.80 14.53 12.99
C THR A 145 -0.87 13.95 14.04
N GLY A 146 0.33 14.50 14.23
CA GLY A 146 1.37 13.92 15.09
C GLY A 146 1.94 12.61 14.56
N LEU A 147 1.67 12.26 13.30
CA LEU A 147 2.16 11.05 12.63
C LEU A 147 3.43 11.34 11.82
N ALA A 148 4.33 10.37 11.78
CA ALA A 148 5.51 10.32 10.92
C ALA A 148 5.82 8.86 10.53
N TYR A 149 6.86 8.66 9.72
CA TYR A 149 7.29 7.33 9.24
C TYR A 149 6.17 6.55 8.53
N PRO A 150 5.60 7.07 7.42
CA PRO A 150 4.54 6.41 6.70
C PRO A 150 5.06 5.14 6.01
N HIS A 151 4.26 4.08 6.02
CA HIS A 151 4.66 2.74 5.59
C HIS A 151 3.69 2.14 4.57
N THR A 152 2.64 1.43 5.01
CA THR A 152 1.71 0.76 4.10
C THR A 152 0.63 1.73 3.65
N ALA A 153 0.28 1.74 2.35
CA ALA A 153 -0.82 2.53 1.80
C ALA A 153 -1.89 1.64 1.14
N HIS A 154 -3.16 1.86 1.47
CA HIS A 154 -4.30 1.16 0.87
C HIS A 154 -5.43 2.12 0.44
N CYS A 155 -5.95 1.88 -0.77
CA CYS A 155 -7.13 2.50 -1.38
C CYS A 155 -8.44 2.07 -0.72
N LEU A 156 -9.22 3.01 -0.20
CA LEU A 156 -10.54 2.73 0.38
C LEU A 156 -11.65 2.82 -0.66
N ALA A 157 -12.76 2.12 -0.41
CA ALA A 157 -13.95 2.18 -1.27
C ALA A 157 -14.58 3.59 -1.32
N SER A 158 -14.29 4.43 -0.32
CA SER A 158 -14.69 5.84 -0.29
C SER A 158 -13.89 6.74 -1.25
N GLY A 159 -12.85 6.22 -1.90
CA GLY A 159 -11.90 7.00 -2.70
C GLY A 159 -10.78 7.65 -1.88
N GLU A 160 -10.80 7.48 -0.55
CA GLU A 160 -9.74 7.90 0.36
C GLU A 160 -8.57 6.92 0.36
N ILE A 161 -7.43 7.36 0.87
CA ILE A 161 -6.21 6.55 0.99
C ILE A 161 -5.83 6.49 2.46
N LEU A 162 -5.73 5.28 2.99
CA LEU A 162 -5.31 5.03 4.37
C LEU A 162 -3.84 4.62 4.37
N VAL A 163 -3.04 5.25 5.23
CA VAL A 163 -1.59 5.03 5.32
C VAL A 163 -1.20 4.74 6.77
N SER A 164 -0.50 3.65 7.05
CA SER A 164 0.07 3.42 8.39
C SER A 164 1.30 4.28 8.62
N CYS A 165 1.47 4.73 9.85
CA CYS A 165 2.58 5.56 10.31
C CYS A 165 3.17 4.96 11.59
N LEU A 166 4.49 4.88 11.68
CA LEU A 166 5.18 4.05 12.68
C LEU A 166 5.59 4.82 13.95
N GLY A 167 5.53 6.15 13.95
CA GLY A 167 5.90 6.95 15.12
C GLY A 167 5.67 8.44 14.96
N ASP A 168 6.15 9.23 15.92
CA ASP A 168 6.22 10.70 15.84
C ASP A 168 7.49 11.18 15.11
N GLU A 169 7.65 12.49 14.90
CA GLU A 169 8.83 13.07 14.23
C GLU A 169 10.14 12.74 14.98
N GLU A 170 10.09 12.58 16.30
CA GLU A 170 11.24 12.19 17.13
C GLU A 170 11.54 10.68 17.07
N GLY A 171 10.72 9.90 16.36
CA GLY A 171 10.89 8.46 16.17
C GLY A 171 10.48 7.62 17.39
N ASN A 172 9.63 8.14 18.28
CA ASN A 172 8.98 7.35 19.32
C ASN A 172 7.74 6.64 18.79
N ALA A 173 7.37 5.52 19.42
CA ALA A 173 6.17 4.78 19.07
C ALA A 173 4.87 5.54 19.39
N LYS A 174 4.85 6.47 20.35
CA LYS A 174 3.60 7.13 20.80
C LYS A 174 2.85 7.89 19.67
N GLY A 175 3.57 8.35 18.65
CA GLY A 175 2.99 9.00 17.46
C GLY A 175 2.60 8.07 16.32
N ASN A 176 2.55 6.74 16.52
CA ASN A 176 2.12 5.80 15.48
C ASN A 176 0.59 5.82 15.27
N GLY A 177 0.11 5.34 14.13
CA GLY A 177 -1.33 5.26 13.82
C GLY A 177 -1.61 5.25 12.32
N PHE A 178 -2.76 5.79 11.90
CA PHE A 178 -3.19 5.76 10.50
C PHE A 178 -3.58 7.14 9.98
N LEU A 179 -2.88 7.59 8.95
CA LEU A 179 -3.16 8.83 8.22
C LEU A 179 -4.23 8.58 7.16
N LEU A 180 -5.27 9.43 7.13
CA LEU A 180 -6.28 9.43 6.09
C LEU A 180 -6.06 10.61 5.13
N LEU A 181 -5.89 10.28 3.84
CA LEU A 181 -5.80 11.24 2.75
C LEU A 181 -7.08 11.18 1.90
N ASP A 182 -7.51 12.33 1.37
CA ASP A 182 -8.56 12.34 0.34
C ASP A 182 -8.01 11.91 -1.04
N SER A 183 -8.90 11.86 -2.04
CA SER A 183 -8.55 11.47 -3.42
C SER A 183 -7.57 12.41 -4.11
N ASP A 184 -7.45 13.64 -3.62
CA ASP A 184 -6.51 14.65 -4.10
C ASP A 184 -5.24 14.69 -3.24
N PHE A 185 -5.05 13.72 -2.33
CA PHE A 185 -3.94 13.60 -1.40
C PHE A 185 -3.81 14.79 -0.44
N ASN A 186 -4.92 15.40 -0.03
CA ASN A 186 -4.92 16.34 1.09
C ASN A 186 -5.07 15.56 2.40
N ILE A 187 -4.40 16.02 3.44
CA ILE A 187 -4.49 15.43 4.78
C ILE A 187 -5.87 15.72 5.36
N LYS A 188 -6.62 14.66 5.67
CA LYS A 188 -7.91 14.78 6.36
C LYS A 188 -7.71 14.81 7.87
N ASN A 189 -7.28 13.68 8.42
CA ASN A 189 -7.17 13.43 9.86
C ASN A 189 -6.50 12.06 10.09
N ARG A 190 -6.45 11.66 11.37
CA ARG A 190 -6.18 10.28 11.77
C ARG A 190 -7.45 9.43 11.57
N TRP A 191 -7.30 8.18 11.15
CA TRP A 191 -8.44 7.29 10.92
C TRP A 191 -8.94 6.60 12.20
N GLU A 192 -8.03 6.21 13.09
CA GLU A 192 -8.42 5.62 14.37
C GLU A 192 -9.13 6.65 15.26
N LYS A 193 -10.06 6.17 16.10
CA LYS A 193 -10.68 7.02 17.11
C LYS A 193 -9.66 7.46 18.15
N GLU A 194 -9.87 8.63 18.72
CA GLU A 194 -9.07 9.14 19.83
C GLU A 194 -8.97 8.11 20.96
N GLY A 195 -7.75 7.86 21.44
CA GLY A 195 -7.47 6.86 22.47
C GLY A 195 -7.33 5.41 21.95
N HIS A 196 -7.48 5.17 20.64
CA HIS A 196 -7.35 3.84 20.04
C HIS A 196 -6.12 3.67 19.14
N SER A 197 -5.07 4.48 19.33
CA SER A 197 -3.79 4.28 18.63
C SER A 197 -3.17 2.92 19.00
N PRO A 198 -2.46 2.26 18.07
CA PRO A 198 -1.74 1.03 18.38
C PRO A 198 -0.61 1.28 19.39
N LEU A 199 -0.13 0.21 20.02
CA LEU A 199 1.12 0.26 20.81
C LEU A 199 2.32 0.53 19.90
N PHE A 200 2.36 -0.13 18.75
CA PHE A 200 3.33 0.05 17.67
C PHE A 200 2.63 -0.07 16.32
N GLY A 201 3.06 0.75 15.35
CA GLY A 201 2.59 0.67 13.96
C GLY A 201 3.49 -0.23 13.11
N TYR A 202 2.92 -0.80 12.04
CA TYR A 202 3.65 -1.39 10.92
C TYR A 202 2.71 -1.52 9.71
N ASP A 203 2.19 -2.71 9.46
CA ASP A 203 1.30 -3.04 8.35
C ASP A 203 -0.15 -3.09 8.83
N PHE A 204 -1.09 -3.00 7.90
CA PHE A 204 -2.50 -3.22 8.20
C PHE A 204 -3.25 -3.68 6.96
N TRP A 205 -4.33 -4.41 7.18
CA TRP A 205 -5.31 -4.69 6.13
C TRP A 205 -6.72 -4.67 6.75
N TYR A 206 -7.72 -4.32 5.95
CA TYR A 206 -9.13 -4.37 6.32
C TYR A 206 -9.93 -5.42 5.53
N GLN A 207 -10.94 -5.99 6.18
CA GLN A 207 -11.93 -6.92 5.62
C GLN A 207 -13.34 -6.34 5.81
N PRO A 208 -13.89 -5.62 4.80
CA PRO A 208 -15.15 -4.89 4.95
C PRO A 208 -16.35 -5.79 5.27
N ARG A 209 -16.42 -7.00 4.69
CA ARG A 209 -17.54 -7.94 4.93
C ARG A 209 -17.58 -8.43 6.37
N HIS A 210 -16.44 -8.48 7.03
CA HIS A 210 -16.30 -8.87 8.44
C HIS A 210 -16.28 -7.66 9.39
N LYS A 211 -16.31 -6.42 8.86
CA LYS A 211 -16.26 -5.19 9.65
C LYS A 211 -15.03 -5.13 10.56
N THR A 212 -13.90 -5.60 10.04
CA THR A 212 -12.64 -5.66 10.80
C THR A 212 -11.50 -5.04 10.01
N MET A 213 -10.60 -4.37 10.72
CA MET A 213 -9.23 -4.11 10.28
C MET A 213 -8.28 -4.73 11.31
N ILE A 214 -7.18 -5.30 10.86
CA ILE A 214 -6.11 -5.75 11.73
C ILE A 214 -4.85 -4.98 11.34
N SER A 215 -4.16 -4.42 12.34
CA SER A 215 -2.83 -3.87 12.19
C SER A 215 -1.82 -4.63 13.03
N THR A 216 -0.58 -4.59 12.58
CA THR A 216 0.53 -5.33 13.16
C THR A 216 1.54 -4.37 13.79
N SER A 217 2.70 -4.87 14.22
CA SER A 217 3.62 -4.13 15.07
C SER A 217 5.06 -4.42 14.72
N TRP A 218 5.81 -3.35 14.45
CA TRP A 218 7.25 -3.44 14.30
C TRP A 218 7.96 -2.92 15.55
N GLY A 219 8.28 -1.63 15.59
CA GLY A 219 8.98 -1.01 16.71
C GLY A 219 9.01 0.50 16.60
N ALA A 220 9.59 1.16 17.60
CA ALA A 220 9.80 2.60 17.56
C ALA A 220 10.84 2.95 16.47
N PRO A 221 10.59 3.95 15.60
CA PRO A 221 11.55 4.31 14.55
C PRO A 221 12.97 4.57 15.03
N LYS A 222 13.16 5.23 16.17
CA LYS A 222 14.50 5.45 16.76
C LYS A 222 15.28 4.17 17.05
N ALA A 223 14.59 3.03 17.21
CA ALA A 223 15.18 1.74 17.52
C ALA A 223 15.66 0.97 16.28
N PHE A 224 15.00 1.12 15.13
CA PHE A 224 15.32 0.37 13.91
C PHE A 224 16.08 1.19 12.86
N THR A 225 15.93 2.53 12.85
CA THR A 225 16.56 3.41 11.84
C THR A 225 18.09 3.44 11.91
N LYS A 226 18.68 2.91 12.98
CA LYS A 226 20.14 2.80 13.18
C LYS A 226 20.66 1.36 13.06
N GLY A 227 19.81 0.44 12.59
CA GLY A 227 20.07 -0.99 12.60
C GLY A 227 19.48 -1.68 13.82
N PHE A 228 19.36 -3.00 13.73
CA PHE A 228 18.79 -3.82 14.79
C PHE A 228 19.76 -3.95 15.97
N ASP A 229 19.22 -3.83 17.19
CA ASP A 229 19.96 -3.98 18.44
C ASP A 229 19.13 -4.83 19.41
N LEU A 230 19.74 -5.90 19.95
CA LEU A 230 19.11 -6.77 20.94
C LEU A 230 18.79 -6.04 22.25
N GLN A 231 19.55 -5.00 22.61
CA GLN A 231 19.24 -4.18 23.77
C GLN A 231 17.91 -3.44 23.58
N HIS A 232 17.62 -2.94 22.37
CA HIS A 232 16.33 -2.31 22.08
C HIS A 232 15.15 -3.29 22.19
N VAL A 233 15.36 -4.59 21.94
CA VAL A 233 14.37 -5.63 22.21
C VAL A 233 14.12 -5.77 23.71
N ALA A 234 15.20 -5.89 24.50
CA ALA A 234 15.11 -5.97 25.96
C ALA A 234 14.49 -4.71 26.60
N ASP A 235 14.70 -3.54 25.99
CA ASP A 235 14.13 -2.26 26.41
C ASP A 235 12.66 -2.10 25.99
N GLY A 236 12.08 -3.08 25.29
CA GLY A 236 10.67 -3.07 24.88
C GLY A 236 10.37 -2.09 23.74
N LEU A 237 11.33 -1.82 22.86
CA LEU A 237 11.15 -0.90 21.73
C LEU A 237 10.59 -1.57 20.46
N TYR A 238 10.25 -2.86 20.55
CA TYR A 238 9.65 -3.67 19.50
C TYR A 238 8.36 -4.32 19.98
N GLY A 239 7.40 -4.50 19.08
CA GLY A 239 6.08 -5.04 19.40
C GLY A 239 5.92 -6.53 19.13
N SER A 240 4.95 -7.14 19.82
CA SER A 240 4.51 -8.54 19.70
C SER A 240 2.99 -8.65 19.49
N HIS A 241 2.33 -7.56 19.09
CA HIS A 241 0.88 -7.46 19.17
C HIS A 241 0.20 -7.32 17.81
N LEU A 242 -0.99 -7.90 17.70
CA LEU A 242 -1.97 -7.56 16.67
C LEU A 242 -3.07 -6.70 17.29
N HIS A 243 -3.50 -5.68 16.56
CA HIS A 243 -4.55 -4.76 16.99
C HIS A 243 -5.76 -4.94 16.09
N VAL A 244 -6.88 -5.38 16.66
CA VAL A 244 -8.12 -5.63 15.93
C VAL A 244 -9.05 -4.43 16.11
N TYR A 245 -9.38 -3.78 15.00
CA TYR A 245 -10.24 -2.61 14.94
C TYR A 245 -11.59 -2.94 14.34
N SER A 246 -12.61 -2.24 14.83
CA SER A 246 -13.88 -2.13 14.11
C SER A 246 -13.68 -1.35 12.80
N TRP A 247 -14.17 -1.91 11.70
CA TRP A 247 -14.15 -1.28 10.38
C TRP A 247 -15.55 -0.83 9.97
N PRO A 248 -15.72 0.38 9.42
CA PRO A 248 -14.71 1.44 9.23
C PRO A 248 -14.54 2.34 10.46
N GLY A 249 -15.03 1.91 11.64
CA GLY A 249 -15.24 2.78 12.80
C GLY A 249 -14.00 3.23 13.57
N GLY A 250 -12.81 2.67 13.32
CA GLY A 250 -11.56 3.12 13.94
C GLY A 250 -11.41 2.83 15.43
N GLU A 251 -12.33 2.08 16.04
CA GLU A 251 -12.28 1.71 17.46
C GLU A 251 -11.54 0.38 17.62
N MET A 252 -10.45 0.36 18.39
CA MET A 252 -9.74 -0.87 18.75
C MET A 252 -10.64 -1.72 19.67
N LYS A 253 -10.92 -2.96 19.26
CA LYS A 253 -11.80 -3.91 19.94
C LYS A 253 -11.05 -5.00 20.68
N GLN A 254 -9.86 -5.36 20.21
CA GLN A 254 -9.06 -6.40 20.79
C GLN A 254 -7.58 -6.15 20.54
N LEU A 255 -6.77 -6.47 21.54
CA LEU A 255 -5.33 -6.57 21.45
C LEU A 255 -4.99 -8.05 21.59
N ILE A 256 -4.23 -8.60 20.65
CA ILE A 256 -3.76 -9.99 20.68
C ILE A 256 -2.25 -9.94 20.91
N ASP A 257 -1.81 -10.46 22.05
CA ASP A 257 -0.39 -10.65 22.33
C ASP A 257 0.06 -12.00 21.78
N LEU A 258 1.06 -11.98 20.91
CA LEU A 258 1.67 -13.19 20.32
C LEU A 258 2.79 -13.75 21.20
N GLY A 259 3.12 -13.07 22.30
CA GLY A 259 4.15 -13.46 23.25
C GLY A 259 5.57 -13.34 22.70
N GLU A 260 6.55 -13.78 23.49
CA GLU A 260 7.98 -13.66 23.19
C GLU A 260 8.43 -14.39 21.92
N THR A 261 7.66 -15.40 21.50
CA THR A 261 7.93 -16.16 20.27
C THR A 261 7.31 -15.53 19.01
N GLY A 262 6.41 -14.57 19.18
CA GLY A 262 5.72 -13.87 18.07
C GLY A 262 6.07 -12.40 17.99
N MET A 263 7.35 -12.08 18.21
CA MET A 263 7.88 -10.73 18.08
C MET A 263 7.85 -10.28 16.63
N LEU A 264 7.78 -8.96 16.44
CA LEU A 264 7.81 -8.31 15.12
C LEU A 264 6.78 -8.90 14.14
N PRO A 265 5.47 -8.99 14.49
CA PRO A 265 4.48 -9.35 13.51
C PRO A 265 4.47 -8.28 12.42
N LEU A 266 4.99 -8.62 11.25
CA LEU A 266 5.18 -7.72 10.12
C LEU A 266 3.96 -7.77 9.21
N GLU A 267 4.10 -8.39 8.04
CA GLU A 267 3.13 -8.34 6.95
C GLU A 267 1.86 -9.10 7.30
N ILE A 268 0.71 -8.43 7.23
CA ILE A 268 -0.60 -9.08 7.41
C ILE A 268 -1.25 -9.34 6.06
N ARG A 269 -1.75 -10.56 5.87
CA ARG A 269 -2.40 -10.99 4.64
C ARG A 269 -3.67 -11.74 4.97
N PHE A 270 -4.82 -11.14 4.71
CA PHE A 270 -6.06 -11.90 4.68
C PHE A 270 -6.13 -12.80 3.45
N LEU A 271 -6.89 -13.89 3.55
CA LEU A 271 -7.32 -14.59 2.34
C LEU A 271 -8.08 -13.64 1.41
N HIS A 272 -7.83 -13.75 0.11
CA HIS A 272 -8.47 -12.89 -0.89
C HIS A 272 -9.98 -13.15 -1.01
N ASP A 273 -10.46 -14.35 -0.69
CA ASP A 273 -11.90 -14.65 -0.60
C ASP A 273 -12.50 -13.83 0.55
N PRO A 274 -13.30 -12.78 0.25
CA PRO A 274 -13.80 -11.86 1.27
C PRO A 274 -14.88 -12.48 2.17
N SER A 275 -15.28 -13.73 1.94
CA SER A 275 -16.15 -14.49 2.85
C SER A 275 -15.38 -15.18 3.98
N LYS A 276 -14.04 -15.24 3.89
CA LYS A 276 -13.18 -15.85 4.89
C LYS A 276 -12.74 -14.83 5.92
N ASP A 277 -12.82 -15.22 7.17
CA ASP A 277 -12.35 -14.48 8.35
C ASP A 277 -10.90 -14.85 8.73
N THR A 278 -10.19 -15.53 7.84
CA THR A 278 -8.83 -16.04 8.08
C THR A 278 -7.78 -15.15 7.41
N GLY A 279 -6.67 -14.94 8.09
CA GLY A 279 -5.48 -14.30 7.57
C GLY A 279 -4.21 -14.83 8.23
N TYR A 280 -3.07 -14.38 7.75
CA TYR A 280 -1.74 -14.75 8.22
C TYR A 280 -0.93 -13.50 8.52
N VAL A 281 0.00 -13.62 9.45
CA VAL A 281 1.04 -12.63 9.70
C VAL A 281 2.40 -13.31 9.66
N GLY A 282 3.40 -12.64 9.10
CA GLY A 282 4.80 -13.08 9.21
C GLY A 282 5.42 -12.49 10.47
N GLU A 283 6.16 -13.28 11.25
CA GLU A 283 6.91 -12.84 12.44
C GLU A 283 8.42 -13.00 12.22
N GLN A 284 9.24 -12.22 12.94
CA GLN A 284 10.71 -12.24 12.85
C GLN A 284 11.40 -12.28 14.22
#